data_AF-A0A2M8C7N2-F1
#
_entry.id   AF-A0A2M8C7N2-F1
#
_cell.length_a   1.000
_cell.length_b   1.000
_cell.length_c   1.000
_cell.angle_alpha   90.00
_cell.angle_beta   90.00
_cell.angle_gamma   90.00
#
_symmetry.space_group_name_H-M   'P 1'
#
loop_
_entity.id
_entity.type
_entity.pdbx_description
1 polymer ?
#
loop_
_entity_poly.entity_id
_entity_poly.type
_entity_poly.pdbx_seq_one_letter_code
_entity_poly.pdbx_strand_id
1 'polypeptide(L)'
;MFVDGLEKSASDQKICKDYYAFGALMPGRNYSPDSYRFGFNGMEMDNEVKGTGNSLDFGARIYDPRLGRWLACDPLAVKYPDVSPYTFVLNTPIQAIDPDGKVVIFIGGNHFSPINSSGNSAAYWREYDKDGNETYAFDKEVMQQFNDYKSIYRDGSLGGWAPMNLGIFDDETNMTVTSRRNAGSVQGMKDAKPILDNLKDGETIKIVTHSMGAAFAKGYIDALKTYMKENNINAKIEIEVDFAPYQSDDYGNSAYGSRSPYEEGKGSVPTSQYSHKDDGVAGDKQMRGAKKQDTSGDPSGNGLERHGIMSFKNSVKKLGQVLNKIRQKGE
;
A
#
# COMPACT_ATOMS: atom_id res chain seq x y z
N MET A 1 -14.38 -17.76 2.68
CA MET A 1 -14.35 -18.22 1.27
C MET A 1 -13.61 -17.14 0.51
N PHE A 2 -12.38 -17.41 0.08
CA PHE A 2 -11.57 -16.44 -0.65
C PHE A 2 -11.68 -16.81 -2.12
N VAL A 3 -12.34 -15.95 -2.89
CA VAL A 3 -12.45 -16.04 -4.35
C VAL A 3 -11.46 -15.05 -4.91
N ASP A 4 -10.50 -15.51 -5.71
CA ASP A 4 -9.63 -14.62 -6.48
C ASP A 4 -9.94 -14.78 -7.98
N GLY A 5 -10.27 -13.66 -8.64
CA GLY A 5 -10.30 -13.51 -10.09
C GLY A 5 -11.67 -13.55 -10.80
N LEU A 6 -11.96 -12.48 -11.54
CA LEU A 6 -12.54 -12.54 -12.88
C LEU A 6 -11.82 -11.45 -13.72
N GLU A 7 -11.09 -11.86 -14.77
CA GLU A 7 -10.56 -10.99 -15.84
C GLU A 7 -11.26 -11.38 -17.15
N LYS A 8 -11.52 -10.41 -18.04
CA LYS A 8 -11.91 -10.64 -19.44
C LYS A 8 -11.06 -9.78 -20.38
N SER A 9 -10.20 -10.43 -21.16
CA SER A 9 -9.61 -9.86 -22.39
C SER A 9 -9.58 -10.91 -23.49
N ALA A 10 -10.16 -10.53 -24.63
CA ALA A 10 -9.95 -10.96 -26.03
C ALA A 10 -9.49 -12.39 -26.37
N SER A 11 -9.81 -13.39 -25.56
CA SER A 11 -10.00 -14.79 -25.92
C SER A 11 -10.59 -15.44 -24.67
N ASP A 12 -11.83 -15.92 -24.77
CA ASP A 12 -12.74 -16.19 -23.66
C ASP A 12 -12.24 -17.31 -22.70
N GLN A 13 -11.31 -16.97 -21.78
CA GLN A 13 -10.90 -17.83 -20.66
C GLN A 13 -10.68 -17.00 -19.39
N LYS A 14 -11.67 -17.06 -18.48
CA LYS A 14 -11.63 -16.54 -17.11
C LYS A 14 -10.58 -17.27 -16.27
N ILE A 15 -10.04 -16.62 -15.23
CA ILE A 15 -9.22 -17.26 -14.20
C ILE A 15 -9.92 -17.07 -12.86
N CYS A 16 -10.19 -18.15 -12.13
CA CYS A 16 -10.81 -18.15 -10.81
C CYS A 16 -10.16 -19.26 -9.99
N LYS A 17 -9.71 -18.96 -8.77
CA LYS A 17 -9.13 -19.97 -7.87
C LYS A 17 -9.65 -19.78 -6.45
N ASP A 18 -10.22 -20.85 -5.91
CA ASP A 18 -10.63 -20.92 -4.51
C ASP A 18 -9.61 -21.70 -3.69
N TYR A 19 -9.31 -21.21 -2.49
CA TYR A 19 -8.32 -21.81 -1.60
C TYR A 19 -8.89 -22.23 -0.24
N TYR A 20 -8.37 -23.32 0.32
CA TYR A 20 -8.47 -23.64 1.74
C TYR A 20 -7.63 -22.65 2.57
N ALA A 21 -7.80 -22.65 3.90
CA ALA A 21 -7.17 -21.67 4.80
C ALA A 21 -5.65 -21.57 4.69
N PHE A 22 -4.97 -22.64 4.30
CA PHE A 22 -3.51 -22.71 4.11
C PHE A 22 -3.09 -22.59 2.64
N GLY A 23 -4.00 -22.20 1.74
CA GLY A 23 -3.65 -21.94 0.35
C GLY A 23 -3.72 -23.12 -0.59
N ALA A 24 -4.21 -24.28 -0.15
CA ALA A 24 -4.44 -25.41 -1.05
C ALA A 24 -5.61 -25.12 -1.98
N LEU A 25 -5.46 -25.40 -3.26
CA LEU A 25 -6.53 -25.25 -4.24
C LEU A 25 -7.72 -26.16 -3.90
N MET A 26 -8.93 -25.61 -3.94
CA MET A 26 -10.15 -26.38 -3.69
C MET A 26 -10.52 -27.20 -4.93
N PRO A 27 -10.65 -28.53 -4.84
CA PRO A 27 -10.98 -29.36 -5.99
C PRO A 27 -12.25 -28.88 -6.72
N GLY A 28 -12.17 -28.79 -8.05
CA GLY A 28 -13.29 -28.38 -8.89
C GLY A 28 -13.69 -26.90 -8.81
N ARG A 29 -12.95 -26.08 -8.07
CA ARG A 29 -13.20 -24.62 -7.92
C ARG A 29 -12.02 -23.78 -8.39
N ASN A 30 -11.36 -24.27 -9.44
CA ASN A 30 -10.27 -23.57 -10.10
C ASN A 30 -10.51 -23.62 -11.61
N TYR A 31 -10.46 -22.46 -12.24
CA TYR A 31 -10.50 -22.29 -13.68
C TYR A 31 -9.33 -21.40 -14.03
N SER A 32 -8.42 -21.86 -14.89
CA SER A 32 -7.21 -21.10 -15.27
C SER A 32 -6.70 -21.63 -16.60
N PRO A 33 -6.25 -20.76 -17.53
CA PRO A 33 -5.39 -21.19 -18.63
C PRO A 33 -4.09 -21.76 -18.05
N ASP A 34 -3.52 -22.76 -18.74
CA ASP A 34 -2.29 -23.45 -18.34
C ASP A 34 -1.06 -22.52 -18.20
N SER A 35 -1.15 -21.29 -18.73
CA SER A 35 -0.10 -20.28 -18.73
C SER A 35 -0.02 -19.40 -17.47
N TYR A 36 -1.03 -19.44 -16.58
CA TYR A 36 -1.05 -18.55 -15.41
C TYR A 36 -0.24 -19.11 -14.24
N ARG A 37 0.81 -18.37 -13.85
CA ARG A 37 1.82 -18.83 -12.90
C ARG A 37 1.60 -18.42 -11.45
N PHE A 38 0.63 -17.56 -11.12
CA PHE A 38 0.47 -17.07 -9.74
C PHE A 38 -0.67 -17.78 -8.98
N GLY A 39 -0.58 -17.80 -7.65
CA GLY A 39 -1.46 -18.58 -6.78
C GLY A 39 -1.77 -17.90 -5.44
N PHE A 40 -1.89 -18.69 -4.39
CA PHE A 40 -2.21 -18.22 -3.03
C PHE A 40 -1.20 -17.16 -2.54
N ASN A 41 -1.71 -16.13 -1.86
CA ASN A 41 -0.96 -14.93 -1.45
C ASN A 41 -0.24 -14.19 -2.60
N GLY A 42 -0.68 -14.38 -3.85
CA GLY A 42 -0.05 -13.77 -5.03
C GLY A 42 1.33 -14.35 -5.36
N MET A 43 1.71 -15.45 -4.73
CA MET A 43 3.02 -16.08 -4.91
C MET A 43 3.04 -16.92 -6.18
N GLU A 44 4.22 -17.06 -6.77
CA GLU A 44 4.40 -17.87 -7.97
C GLU A 44 4.22 -19.35 -7.64
N MET A 45 3.43 -20.06 -8.45
CA MET A 45 3.24 -21.50 -8.38
C MET A 45 4.34 -22.19 -9.20
N ASP A 46 5.17 -22.95 -8.51
CA ASP A 46 6.08 -23.89 -9.13
C ASP A 46 5.36 -25.23 -9.37
N ASN A 47 4.72 -25.35 -10.53
CA ASN A 47 3.93 -26.53 -10.86
C ASN A 47 4.80 -27.74 -11.28
N GLU A 48 6.11 -27.56 -11.50
CA GLU A 48 7.01 -28.62 -11.98
C GLU A 48 7.29 -29.67 -10.90
N VAL A 49 7.34 -29.24 -9.64
CA VAL A 49 7.82 -30.10 -8.54
C VAL A 49 6.69 -30.93 -7.91
N LYS A 50 5.50 -30.34 -7.70
CA LYS A 50 4.39 -30.99 -6.97
C LYS A 50 3.04 -30.92 -7.70
N GLY A 51 3.06 -30.59 -8.98
CA GLY A 51 1.87 -30.35 -9.76
C GLY A 51 1.18 -29.02 -9.39
N THR A 52 0.05 -28.75 -10.05
CA THR A 52 -0.58 -27.43 -10.06
C THR A 52 -0.95 -26.91 -8.67
N GLY A 53 -0.38 -25.76 -8.29
CA GLY A 53 -0.71 -25.01 -7.07
C GLY A 53 -0.31 -25.67 -5.76
N ASN A 54 0.59 -26.67 -5.80
CA ASN A 54 1.04 -27.43 -4.63
C ASN A 54 2.45 -27.07 -4.16
N SER A 55 3.10 -26.13 -4.84
CA SER A 55 4.39 -25.57 -4.49
C SER A 55 4.32 -24.09 -4.82
N LEU A 56 4.58 -23.25 -3.84
CA LEU A 56 4.53 -21.80 -3.97
C LEU A 56 5.89 -21.23 -3.61
N ASP A 57 6.46 -20.44 -4.51
CA ASP A 57 7.72 -19.76 -4.27
C ASP A 57 7.47 -18.43 -3.56
N PHE A 58 7.87 -18.37 -2.28
CA PHE A 58 7.84 -17.16 -1.46
C PHE A 58 9.22 -16.46 -1.44
N GLY A 59 10.08 -16.76 -2.41
CA GLY A 59 11.43 -16.22 -2.58
C GLY A 59 12.46 -16.85 -1.63
N ALA A 60 12.27 -16.68 -0.32
CA ALA A 60 13.21 -17.22 0.67
C ALA A 60 13.03 -18.73 0.91
N ARG A 61 11.82 -19.23 0.68
CA ARG A 61 11.43 -20.62 0.95
C ARG A 61 10.34 -21.04 -0.03
N ILE A 62 10.31 -22.33 -0.33
CA ILE A 62 9.19 -22.97 -1.02
C ILE A 62 8.17 -23.43 0.00
N TYR A 63 6.90 -23.08 -0.23
CA TYR A 63 5.75 -23.42 0.59
C TYR A 63 4.92 -24.54 -0.02
N ASP A 64 4.53 -25.54 0.78
CA ASP A 64 3.56 -26.56 0.38
C ASP A 64 2.19 -26.26 1.01
N PRO A 65 1.27 -25.66 0.24
CA PRO A 65 -0.05 -25.27 0.75
C PRO A 65 -0.93 -26.46 1.17
N ARG A 66 -0.65 -27.68 0.68
CA ARG A 66 -1.40 -28.88 1.08
C ARG A 66 -1.09 -29.29 2.50
N LEU A 67 0.16 -29.07 2.92
CA LEU A 67 0.65 -29.39 4.25
C LEU A 67 0.53 -28.20 5.20
N GLY A 68 0.43 -26.98 4.68
CA GLY A 68 0.51 -25.77 5.49
C GLY A 68 1.90 -25.57 6.10
N ARG A 69 2.96 -25.98 5.38
CA ARG A 69 4.34 -26.02 5.89
C ARG A 69 5.36 -25.55 4.85
N TRP A 70 6.46 -25.01 5.35
CA TRP A 70 7.66 -24.76 4.55
C TRP A 70 8.36 -26.06 4.18
N LEU A 71 8.98 -26.10 3.01
CA LEU A 71 9.83 -27.21 2.57
C LEU A 71 11.27 -27.11 3.08
N ALA A 72 11.63 -25.98 3.70
CA ALA A 72 12.92 -25.73 4.34
C ALA A 72 12.71 -25.14 5.74
N CYS A 73 13.69 -25.33 6.63
CA CYS A 73 13.69 -24.68 7.94
C CYS A 73 13.68 -23.16 7.81
N ASP A 74 12.94 -22.48 8.67
CA ASP A 74 13.05 -21.04 8.86
C ASP A 74 14.48 -20.64 9.28
N PRO A 75 15.19 -19.79 8.52
CA PRO A 75 16.50 -19.27 8.93
C PRO A 75 16.46 -18.53 10.27
N LEU A 76 15.29 -18.02 10.69
CA LEU A 76 15.05 -17.33 11.94
C LEU A 76 14.41 -18.21 13.02
N ALA A 77 14.34 -19.53 12.82
CA ALA A 77 13.76 -20.46 13.79
C ALA A 77 14.34 -20.30 15.21
N VAL A 78 15.62 -19.92 15.32
CA VAL A 78 16.29 -19.69 16.60
C VAL A 78 15.63 -18.57 17.42
N LYS A 79 14.95 -17.61 16.78
CA LYS A 79 14.20 -16.54 17.47
C LYS A 79 12.86 -17.01 18.03
N TYR A 80 12.37 -18.18 17.60
CA TYR A 80 11.08 -18.75 17.99
C TYR A 80 11.25 -20.19 18.48
N PRO A 81 11.94 -20.40 19.62
CA PRO A 81 12.28 -21.75 20.10
C PRO A 81 11.06 -22.64 20.36
N ASP A 82 9.91 -22.03 20.67
CA ASP A 82 8.65 -22.72 20.96
C ASP A 82 7.82 -23.04 19.70
N VAL A 83 8.31 -22.68 18.52
CA VAL A 83 7.60 -22.83 17.25
C VAL A 83 8.42 -23.72 16.31
N SER A 84 7.76 -24.66 15.65
CA SER A 84 8.44 -25.51 14.68
C SER A 84 9.01 -24.67 13.52
N PRO A 85 10.27 -24.90 13.09
CA PRO A 85 10.93 -24.16 12.01
C PRO A 85 10.23 -24.31 10.65
N TYR A 86 9.26 -25.21 10.53
CA TYR A 86 8.49 -25.44 9.30
C TYR A 86 7.10 -24.81 9.33
N THR A 87 6.76 -24.10 10.42
CA THR A 87 5.42 -23.53 10.61
C THR A 87 5.19 -22.38 9.65
N PHE A 88 4.10 -22.46 8.88
CA PHE A 88 3.64 -21.35 8.07
C PHE A 88 2.85 -20.37 8.95
N VAL A 89 3.33 -19.13 9.04
CA VAL A 89 2.66 -18.00 9.69
C VAL A 89 2.12 -18.34 11.10
N LEU A 90 2.93 -18.99 11.95
CA LEU A 90 2.52 -19.38 13.31
C LEU A 90 1.21 -20.19 13.37
N ASN A 91 0.83 -20.90 12.29
CA ASN A 91 -0.46 -21.58 12.11
C ASN A 91 -1.69 -20.66 12.11
N THR A 92 -1.52 -19.36 11.86
CA THR A 92 -2.61 -18.38 11.75
C THR A 92 -2.68 -17.74 10.35
N PRO A 93 -2.78 -18.51 9.25
CA PRO A 93 -2.73 -17.99 7.88
C PRO A 93 -3.93 -17.11 7.48
N ILE A 94 -4.96 -17.07 8.33
CA ILE A 94 -6.14 -16.19 8.17
C ILE A 94 -5.86 -14.78 8.74
N GLN A 95 -4.99 -14.68 9.76
CA GLN A 95 -4.78 -13.46 10.55
C GLN A 95 -3.39 -12.85 10.34
N ALA A 96 -2.40 -13.67 10.01
CA ALA A 96 -1.04 -13.24 9.80
C ALA A 96 -0.59 -13.62 8.39
N ILE A 97 0.33 -12.82 7.87
CA ILE A 97 1.02 -13.02 6.60
C ILE A 97 2.50 -13.05 6.95
N ASP A 98 3.27 -13.99 6.38
CA ASP A 98 4.72 -14.11 6.63
C ASP A 98 5.47 -12.91 6.02
N PRO A 99 6.07 -12.02 6.83
CA PRO A 99 6.67 -10.80 6.32
C PRO A 99 8.18 -10.99 6.02
N ASP A 100 8.53 -11.49 4.83
CA ASP A 100 9.85 -11.27 4.18
C ASP A 100 10.27 -9.79 3.86
N GLY A 101 9.92 -8.79 4.69
CA GLY A 101 10.74 -7.56 4.77
C GLY A 101 10.75 -6.52 3.63
N LYS A 102 9.62 -6.16 3.03
CA LYS A 102 9.54 -4.93 2.20
C LYS A 102 8.14 -4.36 2.40
N VAL A 103 7.94 -3.04 2.48
CA VAL A 103 6.59 -2.50 2.71
C VAL A 103 6.33 -1.19 1.97
N VAL A 104 5.27 -1.23 1.18
CA VAL A 104 4.62 -0.07 0.57
C VAL A 104 3.35 0.22 1.36
N ILE A 105 3.26 1.41 1.94
CA ILE A 105 2.09 1.83 2.70
C ILE A 105 1.25 2.74 1.81
N PHE A 106 0.06 2.29 1.46
CA PHE A 106 -0.92 2.99 0.67
C PHE A 106 -1.92 3.71 1.57
N ILE A 107 -2.00 5.03 1.49
CA ILE A 107 -2.88 5.86 2.31
C ILE A 107 -3.93 6.51 1.41
N GLY A 108 -5.13 5.91 1.40
CA GLY A 108 -6.24 6.33 0.57
C GLY A 108 -6.85 7.66 1.00
N GLY A 109 -7.57 8.28 0.09
CA GLY A 109 -8.34 9.48 0.30
C GLY A 109 -9.83 9.19 0.33
N ASN A 110 -10.63 10.18 -0.06
CA ASN A 110 -12.07 10.17 0.12
C ASN A 110 -12.79 9.04 -0.64
N HIS A 111 -13.78 8.40 -0.01
CA HIS A 111 -14.55 7.31 -0.58
C HIS A 111 -16.02 7.32 -0.12
N PHE A 112 -16.91 6.63 -0.84
CA PHE A 112 -18.37 6.68 -0.61
C PHE A 112 -18.95 5.45 0.12
N SER A 113 -18.19 4.38 0.38
CA SER A 113 -18.75 3.14 0.92
C SER A 113 -17.82 2.40 1.88
N PRO A 114 -18.32 1.89 3.04
CA PRO A 114 -17.53 1.10 3.97
C PRO A 114 -17.18 -0.31 3.46
N ILE A 115 -17.77 -0.79 2.35
CA ILE A 115 -17.70 -2.23 1.98
C ILE A 115 -17.01 -2.48 0.62
N ASN A 116 -17.05 -1.57 -0.36
CA ASN A 116 -16.48 -1.82 -1.71
C ASN A 116 -15.55 -0.70 -2.24
N SER A 117 -15.17 0.26 -1.40
CA SER A 117 -14.21 1.32 -1.74
C SER A 117 -13.50 1.84 -0.49
N SER A 118 -13.37 1.00 0.54
CA SER A 118 -12.85 1.44 1.81
C SER A 118 -11.43 1.96 1.60
N GLY A 119 -11.15 3.21 2.00
CA GLY A 119 -9.86 3.86 1.78
C GLY A 119 -8.66 3.09 2.35
N ASN A 120 -8.93 2.07 3.18
CA ASN A 120 -7.98 1.12 3.76
C ASN A 120 -7.89 -0.22 3.00
N SER A 121 -8.25 -0.28 1.72
CA SER A 121 -8.19 -1.51 0.92
C SER A 121 -7.59 -1.28 -0.47
N ALA A 122 -7.12 -2.36 -1.08
CA ALA A 122 -6.64 -2.35 -2.45
C ALA A 122 -7.71 -1.88 -3.46
N ALA A 123 -8.99 -2.08 -3.16
CA ALA A 123 -10.10 -1.66 -4.02
C ALA A 123 -10.12 -0.15 -4.28
N TYR A 124 -9.63 0.67 -3.34
CA TYR A 124 -9.48 2.12 -3.55
C TYR A 124 -8.47 2.46 -4.66
N TRP A 125 -7.47 1.61 -4.85
CA TRP A 125 -6.34 1.82 -5.75
C TRP A 125 -6.52 1.08 -7.08
N ARG A 126 -7.72 0.55 -7.34
CA ARG A 126 -8.00 -0.32 -8.48
C ARG A 126 -9.25 0.15 -9.19
N GLU A 127 -9.24 0.04 -10.51
CA GLU A 127 -10.43 0.19 -11.32
C GLU A 127 -11.06 -1.17 -11.53
N TYR A 128 -12.39 -1.16 -11.56
CA TYR A 128 -13.19 -2.31 -11.87
C TYR A 128 -14.18 -1.96 -12.98
N ASP A 129 -14.46 -2.91 -13.86
CA ASP A 129 -15.56 -2.77 -14.80
C ASP A 129 -16.92 -2.92 -14.09
N LYS A 130 -18.01 -2.76 -14.86
CA LYS A 130 -19.39 -2.90 -14.39
C LYS A 130 -19.72 -4.30 -13.83
N ASP A 131 -18.93 -5.31 -14.19
CA ASP A 131 -19.12 -6.70 -13.78
C ASP A 131 -18.24 -7.04 -12.55
N GLY A 132 -17.47 -6.07 -12.03
CA GLY A 132 -16.61 -6.20 -10.85
C GLY A 132 -15.21 -6.72 -11.15
N ASN A 133 -14.81 -6.79 -12.42
CA ASN A 133 -13.49 -7.29 -12.83
C ASN A 133 -12.45 -6.18 -12.71
N GLU A 134 -11.29 -6.45 -12.11
CA GLU A 134 -10.18 -5.51 -12.05
C GLU A 134 -9.70 -5.19 -13.47
N THR A 135 -9.80 -3.92 -13.89
CA THR A 135 -9.35 -3.46 -15.21
C THR A 135 -7.98 -2.77 -15.14
N TYR A 136 -7.64 -2.24 -13.97
CA TYR A 136 -6.34 -1.62 -13.73
C TYR A 136 -6.02 -1.61 -12.24
N ALA A 137 -4.79 -1.96 -11.88
CA ALA A 137 -4.31 -1.92 -10.50
C ALA A 137 -3.14 -0.96 -10.32
N PHE A 138 -3.46 0.23 -9.80
CA PHE A 138 -2.48 1.26 -9.54
C PHE A 138 -1.49 0.83 -8.45
N ASP A 139 -1.98 0.19 -7.40
CA ASP A 139 -1.16 -0.32 -6.30
C ASP A 139 -0.17 -1.39 -6.78
N LYS A 140 -0.58 -2.32 -7.63
CA LYS A 140 0.31 -3.34 -8.21
C LYS A 140 1.41 -2.70 -9.08
N GLU A 141 1.08 -1.69 -9.87
CA GLU A 141 2.07 -0.95 -10.66
C GLU A 141 3.08 -0.22 -9.75
N VAL A 142 2.63 0.47 -8.70
CA VAL A 142 3.53 1.07 -7.69
C VAL A 142 4.48 0.01 -7.11
N MET A 143 3.94 -1.12 -6.67
CA MET A 143 4.71 -2.20 -6.07
C MET A 143 5.75 -2.78 -7.05
N GLN A 144 5.39 -2.93 -8.32
CA GLN A 144 6.30 -3.35 -9.39
C GLN A 144 7.42 -2.34 -9.59
N GLN A 145 7.10 -1.03 -9.59
CA GLN A 145 8.08 0.04 -9.77
C GLN A 145 9.07 0.13 -8.61
N PHE A 146 8.63 -0.19 -7.40
CA PHE A 146 9.47 -0.24 -6.21
C PHE A 146 10.17 -1.58 -5.99
N ASN A 147 9.77 -2.62 -6.72
CA ASN A 147 10.16 -4.01 -6.47
C ASN A 147 9.91 -4.42 -5.01
N ASP A 148 8.73 -4.04 -4.52
CA ASP A 148 8.27 -4.14 -3.14
C ASP A 148 6.77 -4.50 -3.16
N TYR A 149 6.47 -5.78 -2.96
CA TYR A 149 5.15 -6.36 -3.24
C TYR A 149 4.25 -6.50 -2.01
N LYS A 150 4.64 -5.88 -0.89
CA LYS A 150 3.79 -5.90 0.29
C LYS A 150 3.15 -4.56 0.50
N SER A 151 1.86 -4.62 0.69
CA SER A 151 1.05 -3.44 0.87
C SER A 151 0.41 -3.42 2.25
N ILE A 152 0.47 -2.26 2.88
CA ILE A 152 -0.42 -1.90 3.98
C ILE A 152 -1.34 -0.82 3.45
N TYR A 153 -2.65 -1.01 3.60
CA TYR A 153 -3.63 -0.01 3.19
C TYR A 153 -4.21 0.69 4.42
N ARG A 154 -4.32 2.02 4.36
CA ARG A 154 -4.87 2.87 5.42
C ARG A 154 -5.85 3.87 4.86
N ASP A 155 -6.95 4.06 5.56
CA ASP A 155 -7.94 5.06 5.20
C ASP A 155 -7.52 6.43 5.75
N GLY A 156 -6.90 7.25 4.89
CA GLY A 156 -6.51 8.60 5.24
C GLY A 156 -7.67 9.61 5.25
N SER A 157 -8.88 9.18 4.89
CA SER A 157 -10.10 10.00 4.93
C SER A 157 -10.95 9.78 6.19
N LEU A 158 -10.56 8.87 7.08
CA LEU A 158 -11.27 8.57 8.34
C LEU A 158 -12.74 8.17 8.15
N GLY A 159 -13.04 7.33 7.16
CA GLY A 159 -14.40 6.85 6.88
C GLY A 159 -15.07 7.47 5.65
N GLY A 160 -14.34 8.23 4.84
CA GLY A 160 -14.84 8.75 3.57
C GLY A 160 -15.89 9.86 3.74
N TRP A 161 -16.96 9.83 2.94
CA TRP A 161 -18.06 10.81 3.02
C TRP A 161 -18.99 10.62 4.23
N ALA A 162 -19.04 9.42 4.81
CA ALA A 162 -20.00 9.09 5.87
C ALA A 162 -19.87 9.97 7.15
N PRO A 163 -18.66 10.27 7.66
CA PRO A 163 -18.46 11.16 8.81
C PRO A 163 -18.72 12.65 8.50
N MET A 164 -18.76 13.06 7.22
CA MET A 164 -19.02 14.46 6.85
C MET A 164 -20.49 14.86 6.98
N ASN A 165 -21.42 13.90 7.01
CA ASN A 165 -22.86 14.15 6.88
C ASN A 165 -23.65 13.94 8.19
N LEU A 166 -23.00 13.59 9.31
CA LEU A 166 -23.71 13.18 10.52
C LEU A 166 -23.64 14.13 11.71
N GLY A 167 -22.84 15.21 11.70
CA GLY A 167 -22.97 16.42 12.53
C GLY A 167 -23.36 16.34 14.02
N ILE A 168 -23.40 15.16 14.64
CA ILE A 168 -24.10 14.92 15.92
C ILE A 168 -23.13 14.48 17.02
N PHE A 169 -21.89 14.11 16.68
CA PHE A 169 -20.85 13.79 17.68
C PHE A 169 -19.45 14.25 17.23
N ASP A 170 -18.86 15.13 18.04
CA ASP A 170 -17.42 15.36 18.27
C ASP A 170 -16.59 16.27 17.34
N ASP A 171 -15.59 16.93 17.95
CA ASP A 171 -14.51 17.76 17.35
C ASP A 171 -13.57 16.95 16.43
N GLU A 172 -13.84 15.65 16.22
CA GLU A 172 -13.06 14.69 15.45
C GLU A 172 -13.60 14.44 14.03
N THR A 173 -14.28 15.41 13.43
CA THR A 173 -14.72 15.27 12.03
C THR A 173 -13.52 15.18 11.08
N ASN A 174 -13.65 14.35 10.03
CA ASN A 174 -12.64 14.22 8.98
C ASN A 174 -12.52 15.46 8.06
N MET A 175 -13.17 16.57 8.43
CA MET A 175 -13.25 17.80 7.65
C MET A 175 -12.03 18.70 7.83
N THR A 176 -11.23 18.52 8.89
CA THR A 176 -10.06 19.36 9.16
C THR A 176 -8.73 18.65 8.87
N VAL A 177 -7.74 19.43 8.46
CA VAL A 177 -6.35 18.96 8.27
C VAL A 177 -5.76 18.43 9.57
N THR A 178 -6.04 19.11 10.68
CA THR A 178 -5.54 18.77 12.01
C THR A 178 -6.06 17.41 12.46
N SER A 179 -7.36 17.15 12.31
CA SER A 179 -7.96 15.87 12.69
C SER A 179 -7.35 14.72 11.90
N ARG A 180 -7.13 14.88 10.58
CA ARG A 180 -6.44 13.88 9.76
C ARG A 180 -5.00 13.64 10.18
N ARG A 181 -4.23 14.71 10.43
CA ARG A 181 -2.83 14.60 10.91
C ARG A 181 -2.76 13.89 12.26
N ASN A 182 -3.64 14.23 13.20
CA ASN A 182 -3.70 13.58 14.51
C ASN A 182 -4.05 12.09 14.38
N ALA A 183 -5.07 11.76 13.57
CA ALA A 183 -5.43 10.37 13.32
C ALA A 183 -4.30 9.59 12.63
N GLY A 184 -3.58 10.23 11.70
CA GLY A 184 -2.37 9.70 11.09
C GLY A 184 -1.29 9.38 12.12
N SER A 185 -1.03 10.30 13.05
CA SER A 185 -0.06 10.12 14.14
C SER A 185 -0.43 8.96 15.06
N VAL A 186 -1.70 8.90 15.48
CA VAL A 186 -2.21 7.79 16.31
C VAL A 186 -2.06 6.45 15.58
N GLN A 187 -2.42 6.38 14.29
CA GLN A 187 -2.29 5.16 13.52
C GLN A 187 -0.82 4.78 13.26
N GLY A 188 0.04 5.76 13.00
CA GLY A 188 1.47 5.56 12.81
C GLY A 188 2.13 4.96 14.05
N MET A 189 1.78 5.44 15.25
CA MET A 189 2.28 4.85 16.51
C MET A 189 1.80 3.41 16.71
N LYS A 190 0.54 3.10 16.35
CA LYS A 190 0.01 1.72 16.40
C LYS A 190 0.74 0.77 15.44
N ASP A 191 1.05 1.26 14.25
CA ASP A 191 1.69 0.48 13.20
C ASP A 191 3.22 0.41 13.36
N ALA A 192 3.83 1.34 14.11
CA ALA A 192 5.28 1.46 14.21
C ALA A 192 5.95 0.18 14.67
N LYS A 193 5.53 -0.37 15.82
CA LYS A 193 6.10 -1.62 16.34
C LYS A 193 6.00 -2.79 15.34
N PRO A 194 4.80 -3.17 14.87
CA PRO A 194 4.67 -4.32 13.97
C PRO A 194 5.35 -4.10 12.61
N ILE A 195 5.47 -2.88 12.11
CA ILE A 195 6.23 -2.61 10.87
C ILE A 195 7.72 -2.75 11.13
N LEU A 196 8.24 -2.05 12.14
CA LEU A 196 9.67 -1.86 12.35
C LEU A 196 10.35 -3.12 12.90
N ASP A 197 9.67 -3.91 13.72
CA ASP A 197 10.20 -5.18 14.23
C ASP A 197 10.40 -6.22 13.10
N ASN A 198 9.71 -6.04 11.96
CA ASN A 198 9.76 -6.94 10.82
C ASN A 198 10.61 -6.42 9.66
N LEU A 199 11.29 -5.27 9.82
CA LEU A 199 12.29 -4.80 8.87
C LEU A 199 13.65 -5.45 9.19
N LYS A 200 14.30 -6.00 8.18
CA LYS A 200 15.69 -6.48 8.20
C LYS A 200 16.65 -5.36 7.80
N ASP A 201 17.94 -5.60 8.02
CA ASP A 201 18.99 -4.67 7.65
C ASP A 201 18.96 -4.33 6.15
N GLY A 202 18.89 -3.04 5.85
CA GLY A 202 18.81 -2.52 4.48
C GLY A 202 17.40 -2.41 3.91
N GLU A 203 16.38 -2.86 4.64
CA GLU A 203 14.98 -2.72 4.21
C GLU A 203 14.42 -1.33 4.56
N THR A 204 13.49 -0.86 3.73
CA THR A 204 13.00 0.51 3.77
C THR A 204 11.49 0.57 3.57
N ILE A 205 10.88 1.63 4.10
CA ILE A 205 9.45 1.91 3.98
C ILE A 205 9.23 2.88 2.81
N LYS A 206 8.22 2.62 1.96
CA LYS A 206 7.74 3.57 0.95
C LYS A 206 6.29 3.92 1.26
N ILE A 207 5.93 5.19 1.16
CA ILE A 207 4.57 5.65 1.46
C ILE A 207 4.00 6.27 0.20
N VAL A 208 2.81 5.82 -0.19
CA VAL A 208 2.08 6.32 -1.35
C VAL A 208 0.72 6.80 -0.89
N THR A 209 0.38 8.03 -1.23
CA THR A 209 -0.83 8.69 -0.74
C THR A 209 -1.66 9.21 -1.91
N HIS A 210 -2.95 9.38 -1.67
CA HIS A 210 -3.84 10.00 -2.62
C HIS A 210 -4.81 10.96 -1.92
N SER A 211 -5.04 12.15 -2.52
CA SER A 211 -6.06 13.09 -2.07
C SER A 211 -5.86 13.47 -0.60
N MET A 212 -6.91 13.36 0.22
CA MET A 212 -6.92 13.61 1.66
C MET A 212 -5.92 12.75 2.45
N GLY A 213 -5.48 11.61 1.88
CA GLY A 213 -4.50 10.73 2.49
C GLY A 213 -3.14 11.39 2.71
N ALA A 214 -2.79 12.41 1.93
CA ALA A 214 -1.54 13.13 2.10
C ALA A 214 -1.45 13.87 3.46
N ALA A 215 -2.55 14.44 3.94
CA ALA A 215 -2.58 15.09 5.26
C ALA A 215 -2.45 14.06 6.40
N PHE A 216 -3.11 12.91 6.29
CA PHE A 216 -2.97 11.81 7.23
C PHE A 216 -1.53 11.27 7.25
N ALA A 217 -0.92 11.10 6.07
CA ALA A 217 0.44 10.59 5.92
C ALA A 217 1.48 11.45 6.66
N LYS A 218 1.30 12.78 6.70
CA LYS A 218 2.23 13.65 7.44
C LYS A 218 2.29 13.32 8.93
N GLY A 219 1.14 13.06 9.56
CA GLY A 219 1.11 12.62 10.95
C GLY A 219 1.64 11.19 11.12
N TYR A 220 1.32 10.31 10.17
CA TYR A 220 1.77 8.91 10.18
C TYR A 220 3.29 8.78 10.10
N ILE A 221 3.93 9.54 9.20
CA ILE A 221 5.37 9.59 9.02
C ILE A 221 6.07 10.14 10.27
N ASP A 222 5.53 11.21 10.85
CA ASP A 222 6.08 11.81 12.07
C ASP A 222 6.07 10.82 13.24
N ALA A 223 4.98 10.06 13.40
CA ALA A 223 4.86 9.01 14.39
C ALA A 223 5.86 7.87 14.16
N LEU A 224 5.98 7.34 12.94
CA LEU A 224 6.95 6.30 12.62
C LEU A 224 8.38 6.74 12.95
N LYS A 225 8.77 7.96 12.54
CA LYS A 225 10.11 8.50 12.81
C LYS A 225 10.35 8.76 14.29
N THR A 226 9.33 9.23 15.00
CA THR A 226 9.38 9.42 16.46
C THR A 226 9.64 8.09 17.14
N TYR A 227 8.88 7.05 16.80
CA TYR A 227 9.08 5.71 17.35
C TYR A 227 10.47 5.15 17.01
N MET A 228 10.95 5.30 15.76
CA MET A 228 12.29 4.89 15.36
C MET A 228 13.36 5.55 16.24
N LYS A 229 13.25 6.87 16.45
CA LYS A 229 14.18 7.65 17.26
C LYS A 229 14.15 7.24 18.73
N GLU A 230 12.96 7.11 19.32
CA GLU A 230 12.79 6.75 20.74
C GLU A 230 13.30 5.34 21.05
N ASN A 231 13.21 4.42 20.09
CA ASN A 231 13.61 3.03 20.25
C ASN A 231 14.99 2.70 19.64
N ASN A 232 15.75 3.72 19.19
CA ASN A 232 17.05 3.55 18.51
C ASN A 232 17.01 2.55 17.33
N ILE A 233 15.92 2.55 16.56
CA ILE A 233 15.75 1.68 15.40
C ILE A 233 16.33 2.37 14.17
N ASN A 234 17.30 1.73 13.54
CA ASN A 234 17.93 2.21 12.32
C ASN A 234 17.15 1.75 11.07
N ALA A 235 15.94 2.27 10.91
CA ALA A 235 15.10 2.05 9.74
C ALA A 235 14.89 3.36 8.96
N LYS A 236 14.59 3.25 7.67
CA LYS A 236 14.43 4.41 6.79
C LYS A 236 13.09 4.39 6.06
N ILE A 237 12.41 5.53 6.08
CA ILE A 237 11.36 5.85 5.11
C ILE A 237 12.07 6.42 3.88
N GLU A 238 12.10 5.65 2.81
CA GLU A 238 12.91 5.92 1.63
C GLU A 238 12.28 6.96 0.71
N ILE A 239 10.95 6.92 0.57
CA ILE A 239 10.21 7.88 -0.24
C ILE A 239 8.77 8.04 0.24
N GLU A 240 8.26 9.26 0.14
CA GLU A 240 6.84 9.59 0.15
C GLU A 240 6.41 10.02 -1.25
N VAL A 241 5.32 9.46 -1.76
CA VAL A 241 4.75 9.78 -3.07
C VAL A 241 3.31 10.23 -2.90
N ASP A 242 3.07 11.50 -3.19
CA ASP A 242 1.78 12.16 -2.98
C ASP A 242 1.08 12.36 -4.34
N PHE A 243 -0.02 11.66 -4.59
CA PHE A 243 -0.87 11.85 -5.76
C PHE A 243 -2.08 12.74 -5.43
N ALA A 244 -2.29 13.79 -6.23
CA ALA A 244 -3.34 14.81 -6.04
C ALA A 244 -3.53 15.24 -4.56
N PRO A 245 -2.46 15.61 -3.83
CA PRO A 245 -2.53 15.80 -2.39
C PRO A 245 -3.49 16.93 -2.00
N TYR A 246 -4.49 16.61 -1.17
CA TYR A 246 -5.45 17.58 -0.67
C TYR A 246 -5.12 17.98 0.77
N GLN A 247 -5.05 19.30 1.01
CA GLN A 247 -4.84 19.87 2.34
C GLN A 247 -3.56 19.40 3.07
N SER A 248 -2.55 18.96 2.31
CA SER A 248 -1.33 18.40 2.88
C SER A 248 -0.41 19.45 3.51
N ASP A 249 -0.49 20.73 3.07
CA ASP A 249 0.22 21.87 3.65
C ASP A 249 -0.35 23.22 3.11
N ASP A 250 -1.31 23.84 3.82
CA ASP A 250 -1.87 25.15 3.40
C ASP A 250 -1.30 26.30 4.25
N TYR A 251 -0.93 27.40 3.59
CA TYR A 251 -0.21 28.58 4.12
C TYR A 251 -0.91 29.33 5.27
N GLY A 252 -2.16 28.96 5.62
CA GLY A 252 -3.04 29.80 6.44
C GLY A 252 -3.50 29.24 7.79
N ASN A 253 -3.10 28.02 8.20
CA ASN A 253 -3.65 27.42 9.43
C ASN A 253 -2.56 26.91 10.38
N SER A 254 -1.96 27.84 11.12
CA SER A 254 -0.89 27.64 12.09
C SER A 254 -1.38 27.27 13.50
N ALA A 255 -2.42 26.44 13.62
CA ALA A 255 -2.79 25.90 14.94
C ALA A 255 -1.70 24.98 15.55
N TYR A 256 -0.75 24.52 14.71
CA TYR A 256 0.53 23.91 15.11
C TYR A 256 1.70 24.60 14.40
N GLY A 257 1.91 25.88 14.73
CA GLY A 257 2.97 26.72 14.18
C GLY A 257 4.26 25.95 13.84
N SER A 258 4.71 26.06 12.59
CA SER A 258 6.02 25.60 12.10
C SER A 258 6.59 24.32 12.73
N ARG A 259 5.79 23.27 12.94
CA ARG A 259 6.31 21.91 13.15
C ARG A 259 6.28 21.19 11.81
N SER A 260 7.10 21.67 10.87
CA SER A 260 7.27 21.06 9.56
C SER A 260 8.36 19.99 9.68
N PRO A 261 8.06 18.69 9.46
CA PRO A 261 9.10 17.67 9.32
C PRO A 261 9.92 17.80 8.02
N TYR A 262 9.63 18.79 7.18
CA TYR A 262 10.12 18.86 5.79
C TYR A 262 10.76 20.22 5.46
N GLU A 263 11.65 20.69 6.33
CA GLU A 263 12.70 21.61 5.91
C GLU A 263 13.81 20.82 5.22
N GLU A 264 14.17 21.23 4.00
CA GLU A 264 15.28 20.68 3.23
C GLU A 264 16.54 20.65 4.12
N GLY A 265 17.16 19.47 4.27
CA GLY A 265 18.37 19.28 5.08
C GLY A 265 18.15 18.98 6.58
N LYS A 266 16.92 18.76 7.07
CA LYS A 266 16.64 18.45 8.49
C LYS A 266 15.87 17.14 8.72
N GLY A 267 16.19 16.08 7.98
CA GLY A 267 15.58 14.75 8.17
C GLY A 267 14.21 14.58 7.52
N SER A 268 13.91 15.35 6.47
CA SER A 268 12.71 15.24 5.65
C SER A 268 12.70 13.94 4.83
N VAL A 269 11.58 13.20 4.81
CA VAL A 269 11.44 12.06 3.88
C VAL A 269 11.44 12.61 2.45
N PRO A 270 12.24 12.06 1.51
CA PRO A 270 12.19 12.46 0.12
C PRO A 270 10.76 12.35 -0.41
N THR A 271 10.16 13.49 -0.79
CA THR A 271 8.75 13.56 -1.15
C THR A 271 8.61 13.90 -2.63
N SER A 272 7.88 13.08 -3.40
CA SER A 272 7.53 13.35 -4.79
C SER A 272 6.03 13.62 -4.92
N GLN A 273 5.69 14.79 -5.46
CA GLN A 273 4.31 15.21 -5.65
C GLN A 273 3.90 15.09 -7.11
N TYR A 274 2.74 14.50 -7.35
CA TYR A 274 2.07 14.39 -8.63
C TYR A 274 0.70 15.07 -8.51
N SER A 275 0.47 16.14 -9.26
CA SER A 275 -0.80 16.87 -9.26
C SER A 275 -1.13 17.38 -10.66
N HIS A 276 -2.43 17.53 -10.94
CA HIS A 276 -2.92 18.08 -12.20
C HIS A 276 -3.40 19.51 -11.98
N LYS A 277 -3.08 20.42 -12.90
CA LYS A 277 -3.48 21.84 -12.84
C LYS A 277 -4.98 22.04 -12.70
N ASP A 278 -5.77 21.24 -13.42
CA ASP A 278 -7.22 21.36 -13.48
C ASP A 278 -7.90 20.11 -12.88
N ASP A 279 -7.50 19.72 -11.66
CA ASP A 279 -8.10 18.58 -10.95
C ASP A 279 -9.45 18.88 -10.28
N GLY A 280 -9.82 20.16 -10.18
CA GLY A 280 -11.09 20.62 -9.61
C GLY A 280 -11.27 20.40 -8.09
N VAL A 281 -10.23 19.97 -7.36
CA VAL A 281 -10.32 19.65 -5.92
C VAL A 281 -9.14 20.19 -5.13
N ALA A 282 -7.93 19.66 -5.34
CA ALA A 282 -6.74 20.04 -4.59
C ALA A 282 -5.91 21.13 -5.28
N GLY A 283 -6.06 21.26 -6.60
CA GLY A 283 -5.23 22.06 -7.45
C GLY A 283 -3.80 21.54 -7.53
N ASP A 284 -2.91 22.40 -7.98
CA ASP A 284 -1.56 22.01 -8.42
C ASP A 284 -0.45 22.82 -7.74
N LYS A 285 -0.76 23.36 -6.56
CA LYS A 285 0.21 24.04 -5.72
C LYS A 285 1.22 23.04 -5.18
N GLN A 286 2.50 23.39 -5.29
CA GLN A 286 3.58 22.56 -4.77
C GLN A 286 3.56 22.56 -3.24
N MET A 287 3.60 21.36 -2.66
CA MET A 287 3.78 21.13 -1.23
C MET A 287 5.19 21.53 -0.80
N ARG A 288 5.31 22.08 0.41
CA ARG A 288 6.60 22.46 0.97
C ARG A 288 7.52 21.23 1.07
N GLY A 289 8.74 21.36 0.56
CA GLY A 289 9.74 20.29 0.59
C GLY A 289 9.48 19.12 -0.37
N ALA A 290 8.35 19.10 -1.09
CA ALA A 290 8.09 18.08 -2.10
C ALA A 290 8.67 18.48 -3.45
N LYS A 291 9.20 17.50 -4.18
CA LYS A 291 9.59 17.66 -5.58
C LYS A 291 8.39 17.37 -6.46
N LYS A 292 7.87 18.41 -7.11
CA LYS A 292 6.79 18.28 -8.09
C LYS A 292 7.27 17.56 -9.35
N GLN A 293 6.49 16.58 -9.80
CA GLN A 293 6.78 15.74 -10.96
C GLN A 293 5.90 16.15 -12.14
N ASP A 294 6.37 15.84 -13.35
CA ASP A 294 5.64 16.12 -14.58
C ASP A 294 4.56 15.04 -14.84
N THR A 295 3.31 15.49 -14.83
CA THR A 295 2.09 14.70 -15.06
C THR A 295 1.48 14.93 -16.45
N SER A 296 2.12 15.73 -17.32
CA SER A 296 1.57 16.10 -18.64
C SER A 296 1.32 14.92 -19.57
N GLY A 297 2.01 13.79 -19.35
CA GLY A 297 1.83 12.56 -20.11
C GLY A 297 0.67 11.69 -19.63
N ASP A 298 -0.02 12.04 -18.56
CA ASP A 298 -1.18 11.29 -18.08
C ASP A 298 -2.45 11.55 -18.90
N PRO A 299 -3.43 10.64 -18.87
CA PRO A 299 -4.66 10.77 -19.64
C PRO A 299 -5.39 12.10 -19.38
N SER A 300 -5.92 12.69 -20.45
CA SER A 300 -6.76 13.88 -20.36
C SER A 300 -8.13 13.53 -19.76
N GLY A 301 -8.51 14.23 -18.70
CA GLY A 301 -9.86 14.26 -18.13
C GLY A 301 -10.19 15.67 -17.66
N ASN A 302 -11.43 15.94 -17.26
CA ASN A 302 -11.84 17.28 -16.80
C ASN A 302 -12.39 17.22 -15.36
N GLY A 303 -12.00 18.18 -14.52
CA GLY A 303 -12.53 18.30 -13.16
C GLY A 303 -12.21 17.09 -12.28
N LEU A 304 -13.22 16.55 -11.58
CA LEU A 304 -13.07 15.47 -10.58
C LEU A 304 -12.37 14.20 -11.12
N GLU A 305 -12.45 13.92 -12.42
CA GLU A 305 -11.76 12.80 -13.06
C GLU A 305 -10.23 12.94 -12.98
N ARG A 306 -9.72 14.17 -13.04
CA ARG A 306 -8.29 14.46 -12.88
C ARG A 306 -7.84 14.34 -11.43
N HIS A 307 -8.73 14.51 -10.46
CA HIS A 307 -8.36 14.32 -9.06
C HIS A 307 -8.17 12.84 -8.70
N GLY A 308 -8.95 11.93 -9.30
CA GLY A 308 -8.89 10.51 -8.98
C GLY A 308 -7.53 9.87 -9.25
N ILE A 309 -7.16 8.85 -8.45
CA ILE A 309 -5.86 8.17 -8.53
C ILE A 309 -5.54 7.62 -9.92
N MET A 310 -6.59 7.28 -10.67
CA MET A 310 -6.51 6.72 -12.01
C MET A 310 -6.14 7.75 -13.09
N SER A 311 -6.08 9.03 -12.75
CA SER A 311 -5.52 10.05 -13.62
C SER A 311 -3.99 10.02 -13.66
N PHE A 312 -3.31 9.11 -12.94
CA PHE A 312 -1.85 9.07 -12.83
C PHE A 312 -1.20 7.79 -13.43
N LYS A 313 -1.89 7.10 -14.34
CA LYS A 313 -1.47 5.80 -14.92
C LYS A 313 -0.12 5.83 -15.66
N ASN A 314 0.29 6.97 -16.21
CA ASN A 314 1.58 7.12 -16.86
C ASN A 314 2.65 7.68 -15.91
N SER A 315 2.23 8.50 -14.93
CA SER A 315 3.09 8.96 -13.85
C SER A 315 3.60 7.82 -12.97
N VAL A 316 2.75 6.86 -12.62
CA VAL A 316 3.13 5.72 -11.77
C VAL A 316 4.24 4.87 -12.38
N LYS A 317 4.25 4.68 -13.72
CA LYS A 317 5.27 3.91 -14.45
C LYS A 317 6.68 4.51 -14.38
N LYS A 318 6.82 5.74 -13.87
CA LYS A 318 8.10 6.44 -13.72
C LYS A 318 8.66 6.32 -12.30
N LEU A 319 7.92 5.73 -11.34
CA LEU A 319 8.31 5.70 -9.93
C LEU A 319 9.63 4.96 -9.68
N GLY A 320 9.92 3.88 -10.40
CA GLY A 320 11.20 3.18 -10.27
C GLY A 320 12.39 4.08 -10.64
N GLN A 321 12.22 4.95 -11.64
CA GLN A 321 13.25 5.92 -12.03
C GLN A 321 13.44 7.00 -10.95
N VAL A 322 12.35 7.44 -10.31
CA VAL A 322 12.40 8.41 -9.21
C VAL A 322 13.11 7.82 -8.01
N LEU A 323 12.76 6.59 -7.62
CA LEU A 323 13.39 5.89 -6.50
C LEU A 323 14.89 5.66 -6.75
N ASN A 324 15.27 5.24 -7.95
CA ASN A 324 16.67 5.06 -8.32
C ASN A 324 17.48 6.37 -8.25
N LYS A 325 16.88 7.50 -8.63
CA LYS A 325 17.53 8.81 -8.49
C LYS A 325 17.77 9.19 -7.03
N ILE A 326 16.85 8.87 -6.12
CA ILE A 326 17.01 9.10 -4.68
C ILE A 326 18.17 8.24 -4.15
N ARG A 327 18.18 6.94 -4.46
CA ARG A 327 19.25 6.02 -4.06
C ARG A 327 20.64 6.47 -4.52
N GLN A 328 20.76 6.98 -5.74
CA GLN A 328 22.03 7.48 -6.29
C GLN A 328 22.55 8.75 -5.60
N LYS A 329 21.67 9.55 -5.00
CA LYS A 329 22.03 10.80 -4.31
C LYS A 329 22.54 10.57 -2.88
N GLY A 330 22.42 9.34 -2.35
CA GLY A 330 22.81 9.02 -0.98
C GLY A 330 21.95 9.70 0.09
N GLU A 331 20.81 10.27 -0.30
CA GLU A 331 19.79 10.87 0.57
C GLU A 331 18.97 9.79 1.24
#